data_AF-A0AA96DLR5-F1
#
_entry.id   AF-A0AA96DLR5-F1
#
_cell.length_a   1.000
_cell.length_b   1.000
_cell.length_c   1.000
_cell.angle_alpha   90.00
_cell.angle_beta   90.00
_cell.angle_gamma   90.00
#
_symmetry.space_group_name_H-M   'P 1'
#
loop_
_entity.id
_entity.type
_entity.pdbx_description
1 polymer ?
#
loop_
_entity_poly.entity_id
_entity_poly.type
_entity_poly.pdbx_seq_one_letter_code
_entity_poly.pdbx_strand_id
1 'polypeptide(L)'
;MNLSKFKSEKEILKLSIFTTIFLAILGLIFGLLASSATIIFDSIYGMIDALMTILALVVAKLITASTSKDIVSNRLEKHFTMGFWHLEPIVLGVNGILLIGASIYAFINAIDSILLGGREIIFSYAIIITAISIVVEITLGVFIRKANKDINSEFLKLDSISWLISASMSFAYLIAFSFGYFVKDGELSWITPFIDPFILIFVSILVIPMPFKTVKQALADILLVTPSSLKNHVDIVAKNIVNKYKFDSFRSYVARVGRGRQIELYFIVPKSWPAKRLEEWDMLRDEIEKDLGKEDPNLWLTIVFTTDFEWAE
;
A
#
# COMPACT_ATOMS: atom_id res chain seq x y z
N MET A 1 -16.80 -26.09 2.65
CA MET A 1 -15.58 -25.84 1.85
C MET A 1 -14.45 -26.67 2.47
N ASN A 2 -13.89 -27.64 1.73
CA ASN A 2 -12.90 -28.60 2.27
C ASN A 2 -11.55 -27.89 2.57
N LEU A 3 -11.11 -27.95 3.82
CA LEU A 3 -9.90 -27.29 4.34
C LEU A 3 -8.57 -27.85 3.77
N SER A 4 -8.61 -28.93 2.99
CA SER A 4 -7.40 -29.65 2.53
C SER A 4 -6.83 -29.18 1.18
N LYS A 5 -7.46 -28.21 0.50
CA LYS A 5 -7.12 -27.86 -0.89
C LYS A 5 -6.18 -26.65 -1.05
N PHE A 6 -5.96 -25.85 0.00
CA PHE A 6 -5.12 -24.66 -0.03
C PHE A 6 -3.95 -24.85 0.92
N LYS A 7 -2.75 -25.14 0.38
CA LYS A 7 -1.55 -25.40 1.20
C LYS A 7 -0.59 -24.22 1.23
N SER A 8 -0.77 -23.23 0.36
CA SER A 8 0.14 -22.08 0.28
C SER A 8 -0.58 -20.75 0.50
N GLU A 9 0.10 -19.85 1.20
CA GLU A 9 -0.28 -18.44 1.40
C GLU A 9 -0.76 -17.78 0.10
N LYS A 10 -0.02 -18.02 -0.99
CA LYS A 10 -0.30 -17.46 -2.31
C LYS A 10 -1.67 -17.88 -2.87
N GLU A 11 -2.10 -19.11 -2.63
CA GLU A 11 -3.40 -19.57 -3.12
C GLU A 11 -4.55 -18.95 -2.32
N ILE A 12 -4.36 -18.76 -1.01
CA ILE A 12 -5.35 -18.11 -0.14
C ILE A 12 -5.50 -16.64 -0.53
N LEU A 13 -4.39 -15.93 -0.73
CA LEU A 13 -4.42 -14.53 -1.19
C LEU A 13 -5.07 -14.40 -2.58
N LYS A 14 -4.82 -15.34 -3.50
CA LYS A 14 -5.51 -15.36 -4.81
C LYS A 14 -7.02 -15.54 -4.66
N LEU A 15 -7.45 -16.44 -3.76
CA LEU A 15 -8.87 -16.63 -3.45
C LEU A 15 -9.49 -15.34 -2.88
N SER A 16 -8.76 -14.66 -1.99
CA SER A 16 -9.18 -13.38 -1.40
C SER A 16 -9.39 -12.30 -2.47
N ILE A 17 -8.40 -12.12 -3.36
CA ILE A 17 -8.49 -11.17 -4.49
C ILE A 17 -9.67 -11.51 -5.41
N PHE A 18 -9.84 -12.79 -5.78
CA PHE A 18 -10.95 -13.21 -6.63
C PHE A 18 -12.30 -12.93 -5.98
N THR A 19 -12.44 -13.22 -4.67
CA THR A 19 -13.69 -12.99 -3.93
C THR A 19 -14.00 -11.50 -3.81
N THR A 20 -12.99 -10.66 -3.62
CA THR A 20 -13.12 -9.19 -3.60
C THR A 20 -13.69 -8.68 -4.92
N ILE A 21 -13.10 -9.09 -6.05
CA ILE A 21 -13.56 -8.68 -7.39
C ILE A 21 -14.99 -9.19 -7.64
N PHE A 22 -15.28 -10.43 -7.26
CA PHE A 22 -16.61 -11.02 -7.42
C PHE A 22 -17.68 -10.27 -6.62
N LEU A 23 -17.43 -10.00 -5.34
CA LEU A 23 -18.34 -9.22 -4.49
C LEU A 23 -18.52 -7.80 -5.02
N ALA A 24 -17.45 -7.16 -5.49
CA ALA A 24 -17.56 -5.81 -6.02
C ALA A 24 -18.39 -5.73 -7.31
N ILE A 25 -18.29 -6.73 -8.19
CA ILE A 25 -19.16 -6.82 -9.38
C ILE A 25 -20.62 -7.05 -8.98
N LEU A 26 -20.89 -7.98 -8.06
CA LEU A 26 -22.24 -8.22 -7.56
C LEU A 26 -22.81 -6.99 -6.86
N GLY A 27 -22.01 -6.34 -6.03
CA GLY A 27 -22.34 -5.10 -5.33
C GLY A 27 -22.67 -3.99 -6.31
N LEU A 28 -21.91 -3.81 -7.39
CA LEU A 28 -22.21 -2.81 -8.41
C LEU A 28 -23.57 -3.09 -9.10
N ILE A 29 -23.83 -4.35 -9.48
CA ILE A 29 -25.09 -4.75 -10.10
C ILE A 29 -26.26 -4.47 -9.15
N PHE A 30 -26.19 -4.95 -7.91
CA PHE A 30 -27.26 -4.77 -6.94
C PHE A 30 -27.38 -3.33 -6.44
N GLY A 31 -26.30 -2.57 -6.39
CA GLY A 31 -26.30 -1.15 -6.05
C GLY A 31 -27.05 -0.34 -7.11
N LEU A 32 -26.86 -0.65 -8.39
CA LEU A 32 -27.64 -0.07 -9.48
C LEU A 32 -29.12 -0.48 -9.42
N LEU A 33 -29.41 -1.77 -9.19
CA LEU A 33 -30.78 -2.25 -9.03
C LEU A 33 -31.49 -1.63 -7.81
N ALA A 34 -30.75 -1.43 -6.72
CA ALA A 34 -31.25 -0.79 -5.50
C ALA A 34 -31.34 0.74 -5.63
N SER A 35 -30.70 1.34 -6.64
CA SER A 35 -30.42 2.78 -6.70
C SER A 35 -29.70 3.30 -5.44
N SER A 36 -28.82 2.49 -4.83
CA SER A 36 -28.06 2.86 -3.63
C SER A 36 -26.68 3.39 -4.01
N ALA A 37 -26.41 4.66 -3.69
CA ALA A 37 -25.10 5.25 -3.90
C ALA A 37 -24.05 4.68 -2.95
N THR A 38 -24.43 4.27 -1.74
CA THR A 38 -23.51 3.62 -0.78
C THR A 38 -22.98 2.31 -1.31
N ILE A 39 -23.85 1.42 -1.80
CA ILE A 39 -23.44 0.10 -2.29
C ILE A 39 -22.60 0.25 -3.57
N ILE A 40 -22.99 1.17 -4.46
CA ILE A 40 -22.21 1.49 -5.66
C ILE A 40 -20.81 1.99 -5.28
N PHE A 41 -20.72 2.92 -4.32
CA PHE A 41 -19.46 3.46 -3.84
C PHE A 41 -18.57 2.36 -3.24
N ASP A 42 -19.10 1.56 -2.31
CA ASP A 42 -18.35 0.47 -1.66
C ASP A 42 -17.79 -0.52 -2.70
N SER A 43 -18.59 -0.81 -3.73
CA SER A 43 -18.21 -1.69 -4.84
C SER A 43 -17.13 -1.08 -5.73
N ILE A 44 -17.27 0.18 -6.15
CA ILE A 44 -16.25 0.88 -6.95
C ILE A 44 -14.96 1.04 -6.15
N TYR A 45 -15.05 1.39 -4.88
CA TYR A 45 -13.92 1.52 -3.96
C TYR A 45 -13.15 0.19 -3.87
N GLY A 46 -13.86 -0.92 -3.64
CA GLY A 46 -13.28 -2.26 -3.62
C GLY A 46 -12.67 -2.68 -4.97
N MET A 47 -13.28 -2.31 -6.11
CA MET A 47 -12.69 -2.58 -7.44
C MET A 47 -11.38 -1.83 -7.67
N ILE A 48 -11.34 -0.53 -7.32
CA ILE A 48 -10.13 0.29 -7.44
C ILE A 48 -9.03 -0.32 -6.58
N ASP A 49 -9.31 -0.62 -5.31
CA ASP A 49 -8.30 -1.16 -4.39
C ASP A 49 -7.80 -2.55 -4.82
N ALA A 50 -8.68 -3.43 -5.30
CA ALA A 50 -8.31 -4.73 -5.83
C ALA A 50 -7.42 -4.61 -7.09
N LEU A 51 -7.79 -3.74 -8.03
CA LEU A 51 -6.99 -3.49 -9.24
C LEU A 51 -5.60 -2.95 -8.90
N MET A 52 -5.54 -1.98 -7.98
CA MET A 52 -4.28 -1.37 -7.56
C MET A 52 -3.42 -2.35 -6.77
N THR A 53 -4.03 -3.23 -5.98
CA THR A 53 -3.32 -4.34 -5.31
C THR A 53 -2.71 -5.31 -6.32
N ILE A 54 -3.42 -5.64 -7.41
CA ILE A 54 -2.86 -6.47 -8.50
C ILE A 54 -1.67 -5.76 -9.14
N LEU A 55 -1.77 -4.46 -9.44
CA LEU A 55 -0.65 -3.68 -10.00
C LEU A 55 0.54 -3.63 -9.04
N ALA A 56 0.31 -3.42 -7.74
CA ALA A 56 1.35 -3.43 -6.73
C ALA A 56 2.05 -4.80 -6.65
N LEU A 57 1.32 -5.90 -6.77
CA LEU A 57 1.89 -7.26 -6.83
C LEU A 57 2.72 -7.49 -8.09
N VAL A 58 2.32 -6.93 -9.25
CA VAL A 58 3.11 -6.97 -10.48
C VAL A 58 4.42 -6.20 -10.28
N VAL A 59 4.36 -4.98 -9.74
CA VAL A 59 5.54 -4.16 -9.43
C VAL A 59 6.47 -4.86 -8.44
N ALA A 60 5.94 -5.45 -7.36
CA ALA A 60 6.75 -6.17 -6.38
C ALA A 60 7.50 -7.37 -7.00
N LYS A 61 6.86 -8.10 -7.92
CA LYS A 61 7.52 -9.18 -8.67
C LYS A 61 8.61 -8.64 -9.59
N LEU A 62 8.38 -7.52 -10.27
CA LEU A 62 9.39 -6.88 -11.13
C LEU A 62 10.61 -6.45 -10.31
N ILE A 63 10.40 -5.83 -9.15
CA ILE A 63 11.50 -5.44 -8.24
C ILE A 63 12.28 -6.67 -7.79
N THR A 64 11.58 -7.73 -7.35
CA THR A 64 12.22 -8.98 -6.89
C THR A 64 13.01 -9.66 -8.00
N ALA A 65 12.47 -9.69 -9.22
CA ALA A 65 13.15 -10.25 -10.38
C ALA A 65 14.41 -9.44 -10.77
N SER A 66 14.38 -8.11 -10.62
CA SER A 66 15.55 -7.26 -10.91
C SER A 66 16.64 -7.28 -9.83
N THR A 67 16.31 -7.68 -8.60
CA THR A 67 17.23 -7.70 -7.45
C THR A 67 17.82 -9.07 -7.18
N SER A 68 17.09 -10.14 -7.56
CA SER A 68 17.61 -11.50 -7.50
C SER A 68 18.60 -11.69 -8.65
N LYS A 69 19.88 -11.96 -8.35
CA LYS A 69 20.95 -12.31 -9.33
C LYS A 69 20.65 -13.58 -10.16
N ASP A 70 19.43 -14.10 -10.09
CA ASP A 70 19.02 -15.31 -10.78
C ASP A 70 18.67 -14.99 -12.24
N ILE A 71 19.33 -15.74 -13.10
CA ILE A 71 19.29 -15.63 -14.55
C ILE A 71 17.84 -15.88 -15.00
N VAL A 72 17.15 -14.83 -15.48
CA VAL A 72 16.11 -14.81 -16.54
C VAL A 72 15.26 -13.53 -16.41
N SER A 73 15.59 -12.46 -17.15
CA SER A 73 14.79 -11.95 -18.29
C SER A 73 15.23 -10.58 -18.82
N ASN A 74 15.98 -10.64 -19.92
CA ASN A 74 15.89 -9.88 -21.18
C ASN A 74 15.18 -8.50 -21.27
N ARG A 75 15.85 -7.63 -22.06
CA ARG A 75 15.45 -6.33 -22.68
C ARG A 75 15.10 -5.15 -21.78
N LEU A 76 14.37 -5.32 -20.69
CA LEU A 76 13.95 -4.21 -19.82
C LEU A 76 15.10 -3.64 -18.99
N GLU A 77 16.00 -4.51 -18.52
CA GLU A 77 17.21 -4.15 -17.76
C GLU A 77 18.16 -3.23 -18.56
N LYS A 78 18.13 -3.30 -19.91
CA LYS A 78 18.95 -2.43 -20.77
C LYS A 78 18.55 -0.96 -20.72
N HIS A 79 17.30 -0.66 -20.35
CA HIS A 79 16.79 0.71 -20.27
C HIS A 79 16.56 1.16 -18.82
N PHE A 80 16.46 0.22 -17.87
CA PHE A 80 16.28 0.48 -16.44
C PHE A 80 17.44 -0.10 -15.63
N THR A 81 18.60 0.55 -15.75
CA THR A 81 19.86 0.10 -15.10
C THR A 81 19.87 0.27 -13.59
N MET A 82 18.95 1.07 -13.03
CA MET A 82 18.87 1.36 -11.59
C MET A 82 17.74 0.59 -10.90
N GLY A 83 17.20 -0.44 -11.55
CA GLY A 83 16.10 -1.25 -11.05
C GLY A 83 14.73 -0.55 -11.09
N PHE A 84 13.76 -1.13 -10.39
CA PHE A 84 12.34 -0.76 -10.49
C PHE A 84 11.71 -0.24 -9.18
N TRP A 85 12.51 0.09 -8.17
CA TRP A 85 12.00 0.53 -6.86
C TRP A 85 11.10 1.77 -6.94
N HIS A 86 11.34 2.67 -7.91
CA HIS A 86 10.54 3.88 -8.15
C HIS A 86 9.09 3.59 -8.56
N LEU A 87 8.79 2.41 -9.11
CA LEU A 87 7.41 2.04 -9.48
C LEU A 87 6.53 1.80 -8.26
N GLU A 88 7.09 1.34 -7.14
CA GLU A 88 6.34 1.04 -5.92
C GLU A 88 5.64 2.29 -5.34
N PRO A 89 6.35 3.40 -5.03
CA PRO A 89 5.69 4.60 -4.52
C PRO A 89 4.74 5.22 -5.55
N ILE A 90 5.01 5.11 -6.86
CA ILE A 90 4.09 5.60 -7.90
C ILE A 90 2.74 4.87 -7.81
N VAL A 91 2.75 3.54 -7.79
CA VAL A 91 1.52 2.74 -7.72
C VAL A 91 0.77 3.00 -6.41
N LEU A 92 1.48 3.08 -5.29
CA LEU A 92 0.86 3.38 -3.98
C LEU A 92 0.27 4.80 -3.94
N GLY A 93 0.97 5.78 -4.50
CA GLY A 93 0.50 7.16 -4.60
C GLY A 93 -0.74 7.29 -5.47
N VAL A 94 -0.74 6.66 -6.65
CA VAL A 94 -1.90 6.62 -7.55
C VAL A 94 -3.09 5.93 -6.88
N ASN A 95 -2.88 4.81 -6.19
CA ASN A 95 -3.97 4.12 -5.46
C ASN A 95 -4.59 5.07 -4.44
N GLY A 96 -3.75 5.66 -3.58
CA GLY A 96 -4.24 6.56 -2.55
C GLY A 96 -4.97 7.79 -3.11
N ILE A 97 -4.49 8.39 -4.20
CA ILE A 97 -5.16 9.51 -4.86
C ILE A 97 -6.51 9.11 -5.45
N LEU A 98 -6.60 7.94 -6.11
CA LEU A 98 -7.85 7.43 -6.66
C LEU A 98 -8.88 7.16 -5.56
N LEU A 99 -8.48 6.53 -4.46
CA LEU A 99 -9.36 6.24 -3.33
C LEU A 99 -9.84 7.51 -2.62
N ILE A 100 -8.96 8.50 -2.42
CA ILE A 100 -9.34 9.82 -1.88
C ILE A 100 -10.32 10.50 -2.82
N GLY A 101 -9.99 10.55 -4.13
CA GLY A 101 -10.83 11.20 -5.14
C GLY A 101 -12.22 10.58 -5.24
N ALA A 102 -12.31 9.25 -5.28
CA ALA A 102 -13.58 8.52 -5.28
C ALA A 102 -14.40 8.81 -4.02
N SER A 103 -13.75 8.84 -2.85
CA SER A 103 -14.42 9.11 -1.57
C SER A 103 -14.90 10.56 -1.44
N ILE A 104 -14.12 11.54 -1.91
CA ILE A 104 -14.54 12.95 -1.96
C ILE A 104 -15.71 13.12 -2.94
N TYR A 105 -15.64 12.50 -4.12
CA TYR A 105 -16.73 12.53 -5.09
C TYR A 105 -18.01 11.95 -4.50
N ALA A 106 -17.93 10.79 -3.85
CA ALA A 106 -19.07 10.16 -3.20
C ALA A 106 -19.64 11.00 -2.06
N PHE A 107 -18.78 11.62 -1.25
CA PHE A 107 -19.18 12.55 -0.20
C PHE A 107 -19.96 13.75 -0.75
N ILE A 108 -19.45 14.40 -1.80
CA ILE A 108 -20.13 15.54 -2.45
C ILE A 108 -21.49 15.09 -3.00
N ASN A 109 -21.55 13.95 -3.70
CA ASN A 109 -22.80 13.41 -4.23
C ASN A 109 -23.82 13.08 -3.12
N ALA A 110 -23.35 12.62 -1.96
CA ALA A 110 -24.22 12.35 -0.83
C ALA A 110 -24.80 13.64 -0.24
N ILE A 111 -23.98 14.70 -0.11
CA ILE A 111 -24.46 16.03 0.30
C ILE A 111 -25.47 16.58 -0.69
N ASP A 112 -25.17 16.55 -1.99
CA ASP A 112 -26.09 16.98 -3.04
C ASP A 112 -27.41 16.20 -2.99
N SER A 113 -27.32 14.88 -2.77
CA SER A 113 -28.50 14.03 -2.65
C SER A 113 -29.38 14.45 -1.47
N ILE A 114 -28.81 14.80 -0.31
CA ILE A 114 -29.59 15.30 0.82
C ILE A 114 -30.25 16.64 0.48
N LEU A 115 -29.50 17.56 -0.13
CA LEU A 115 -30.00 18.90 -0.49
C LEU A 115 -31.14 18.86 -1.52
N LEU A 116 -31.15 17.84 -2.39
CA LEU A 116 -32.20 17.62 -3.40
C LEU A 116 -33.42 16.83 -2.89
N GLY A 117 -33.51 16.58 -1.58
CA GLY A 117 -34.64 15.87 -0.96
C GLY A 117 -34.42 14.38 -0.73
N GLY A 118 -33.18 13.91 -0.82
CA GLY A 118 -32.78 12.52 -0.64
C GLY A 118 -32.77 11.71 -1.93
N ARG A 119 -32.68 10.39 -1.78
CA ARG A 119 -32.63 9.41 -2.86
C ARG A 119 -33.52 8.24 -2.50
N GLU A 120 -34.49 7.96 -3.36
CA GLU A 120 -35.32 6.77 -3.21
C GLU A 120 -34.50 5.50 -3.49
N ILE A 121 -34.66 4.51 -2.62
CA ILE A 121 -33.85 3.30 -2.60
C ILE A 121 -34.78 2.10 -2.58
N ILE A 122 -34.49 1.11 -3.41
CA ILE A 122 -35.19 -0.17 -3.35
C ILE A 122 -34.49 -1.04 -2.30
N PHE A 123 -34.90 -0.88 -1.04
CA PHE A 123 -34.26 -1.52 0.12
C PHE A 123 -34.16 -3.05 0.01
N SER A 124 -35.09 -3.72 -0.68
CA SER A 124 -35.03 -5.18 -0.83
C SER A 124 -33.76 -5.65 -1.54
N TYR A 125 -33.36 -5.01 -2.64
CA TYR A 125 -32.11 -5.34 -3.32
C TYR A 125 -30.89 -5.01 -2.45
N ALA A 126 -30.90 -3.86 -1.77
CA ALA A 126 -29.83 -3.45 -0.86
C ALA A 126 -29.62 -4.43 0.31
N ILE A 127 -30.70 -4.90 0.92
CA ILE A 127 -30.67 -5.89 2.01
C ILE A 127 -30.15 -7.24 1.52
N ILE A 128 -30.61 -7.71 0.35
CA ILE A 128 -30.18 -9.00 -0.22
C ILE A 128 -28.67 -9.00 -0.44
N ILE A 129 -28.12 -7.98 -1.10
CA ILE A 129 -26.69 -7.96 -1.39
C ILE A 129 -25.85 -7.79 -0.13
N THR A 130 -26.24 -6.90 0.78
CA THR A 130 -25.49 -6.70 2.04
C THR A 130 -25.50 -7.96 2.91
N ALA A 131 -26.61 -8.69 2.97
CA ALA A 131 -26.67 -9.99 3.65
C ALA A 131 -25.74 -11.03 3.00
N ILE A 132 -25.71 -11.11 1.67
CA ILE A 132 -24.79 -11.99 0.94
C ILE A 132 -23.33 -11.60 1.22
N SER A 133 -23.00 -10.31 1.15
CA SER A 133 -21.65 -9.79 1.44
C SER A 133 -21.20 -10.20 2.83
N ILE A 134 -22.01 -9.97 3.87
CA ILE A 134 -21.67 -10.34 5.27
C ILE A 134 -21.34 -11.82 5.39
N VAL A 135 -22.17 -12.69 4.79
CA VAL A 135 -21.96 -14.14 4.85
C VAL A 135 -20.62 -14.51 4.21
N VAL A 136 -20.32 -13.95 3.03
CA VAL A 136 -19.08 -14.21 2.31
C VAL A 136 -17.88 -13.66 3.07
N GLU A 137 -17.95 -12.41 3.53
CA GLU A 137 -16.89 -11.70 4.25
C GLU A 137 -16.53 -12.40 5.55
N ILE A 138 -17.52 -12.77 6.36
CA ILE A 138 -17.28 -13.52 7.61
C ILE A 138 -16.72 -14.91 7.30
N THR A 139 -17.31 -15.62 6.33
CA THR A 139 -16.85 -16.98 5.99
C THR A 139 -15.40 -16.96 5.55
N LEU A 140 -15.03 -16.03 4.67
CA LEU A 140 -13.69 -15.91 4.14
C LEU A 140 -12.72 -15.39 5.20
N GLY A 141 -13.07 -14.36 5.97
CA GLY A 141 -12.26 -13.84 7.07
C GLY A 141 -11.95 -14.91 8.12
N VAL A 142 -12.94 -15.70 8.53
CA VAL A 142 -12.74 -16.83 9.45
C VAL A 142 -11.90 -17.95 8.82
N PHE A 143 -12.12 -18.26 7.53
CA PHE A 143 -11.33 -19.25 6.81
C PHE A 143 -9.84 -18.85 6.75
N ILE A 144 -9.53 -17.61 6.34
CA ILE A 144 -8.17 -17.09 6.27
C ILE A 144 -7.54 -17.07 7.65
N ARG A 145 -8.26 -16.59 8.67
CA ARG A 145 -7.76 -16.58 10.05
C ARG A 145 -7.43 -17.97 10.57
N LYS A 146 -8.24 -18.99 10.24
CA LYS A 146 -7.96 -20.38 10.60
C LYS A 146 -6.74 -20.92 9.87
N ALA A 147 -6.66 -20.74 8.56
CA ALA A 147 -5.51 -21.17 7.77
C ALA A 147 -4.20 -20.48 8.21
N ASN A 148 -4.28 -19.23 8.67
CA ASN A 148 -3.12 -18.49 9.12
C ASN A 148 -2.54 -18.99 10.46
N LYS A 149 -3.29 -19.78 11.25
CA LYS A 149 -2.72 -20.40 12.45
C LYS A 149 -1.60 -21.38 12.13
N ASP A 150 -1.70 -22.05 10.98
CA ASP A 150 -0.72 -23.03 10.54
C ASP A 150 0.39 -22.39 9.67
N ILE A 151 0.03 -21.37 8.88
CA ILE A 151 0.95 -20.70 7.94
C ILE A 151 1.79 -19.61 8.63
N ASN A 152 1.25 -18.94 9.65
CA ASN A 152 1.89 -17.84 10.37
C ASN A 152 2.40 -16.69 9.47
N SER A 153 1.56 -16.25 8.52
CA SER A 153 1.82 -15.12 7.62
C SER A 153 1.19 -13.82 8.15
N GLU A 154 1.97 -12.75 8.16
CA GLU A 154 1.47 -11.40 8.49
C GLU A 154 0.51 -10.89 7.41
N PHE A 155 0.71 -11.25 6.13
CA PHE A 155 -0.20 -10.87 5.05
C PHE A 155 -1.59 -11.48 5.23
N LEU A 156 -1.67 -12.78 5.56
CA LEU A 156 -2.95 -13.45 5.82
C LEU A 156 -3.62 -12.91 7.09
N LYS A 157 -2.84 -12.49 8.09
CA LYS A 157 -3.36 -11.85 9.30
C LYS A 157 -4.03 -10.53 8.95
N LEU A 158 -3.32 -9.65 8.23
CA LEU A 158 -3.85 -8.36 7.78
C LEU A 158 -5.08 -8.55 6.89
N ASP A 159 -5.05 -9.49 5.96
CA ASP A 159 -6.17 -9.80 5.07
C ASP A 159 -7.41 -10.27 5.86
N SER A 160 -7.23 -11.16 6.84
CA SER A 160 -8.34 -11.61 7.71
C SER A 160 -8.94 -10.48 8.55
N ILE A 161 -8.14 -9.51 8.98
CA ILE A 161 -8.62 -8.32 9.69
C ILE A 161 -9.40 -7.42 8.73
N SER A 162 -8.92 -7.23 7.50
CA SER A 162 -9.61 -6.48 6.46
C SER A 162 -11.02 -7.02 6.21
N TRP A 163 -11.14 -8.34 6.02
CA TRP A 163 -12.46 -9.00 5.86
C TRP A 163 -13.40 -8.80 7.05
N LEU A 164 -12.89 -8.76 8.28
CA LEU A 164 -13.70 -8.46 9.46
C LEU A 164 -14.16 -7.00 9.51
N ILE A 165 -13.32 -6.06 9.07
CA ILE A 165 -13.69 -4.65 8.95
C ILE A 165 -14.78 -4.50 7.88
N SER A 166 -14.61 -5.11 6.70
CA SER A 166 -15.64 -5.13 5.65
C SER A 166 -16.96 -5.72 6.14
N ALA A 167 -16.93 -6.88 6.80
CA ALA A 167 -18.11 -7.49 7.41
C ALA A 167 -18.82 -6.56 8.41
N SER A 168 -18.05 -5.80 9.19
CA SER A 168 -18.60 -4.85 10.16
C SER A 168 -19.30 -3.67 9.47
N MET A 169 -18.73 -3.16 8.38
CA MET A 169 -19.34 -2.11 7.55
C MET A 169 -20.62 -2.62 6.88
N SER A 170 -20.57 -3.79 6.23
CA SER A 170 -21.73 -4.43 5.63
C SER A 170 -22.84 -4.70 6.64
N PHE A 171 -22.51 -5.07 7.88
CA PHE A 171 -23.49 -5.23 8.96
C PHE A 171 -24.14 -3.90 9.35
N ALA A 172 -23.38 -2.80 9.43
CA ALA A 172 -23.96 -1.48 9.66
C ALA A 172 -24.91 -1.06 8.52
N TYR A 173 -24.56 -1.35 7.27
CA TYR A 173 -25.43 -1.12 6.11
C TYR A 173 -26.71 -1.93 6.21
N LEU A 174 -26.59 -3.22 6.54
CA LEU A 174 -27.75 -4.10 6.70
C LEU A 174 -28.72 -3.59 7.76
N ILE A 175 -28.22 -3.12 8.92
CA ILE A 175 -29.06 -2.51 9.96
C ILE A 175 -29.79 -1.28 9.41
N ALA A 176 -29.08 -0.36 8.76
CA ALA A 176 -29.64 0.88 8.27
C ALA A 176 -30.67 0.66 7.14
N PHE A 177 -30.38 -0.23 6.19
CA PHE A 177 -31.32 -0.58 5.12
C PHE A 177 -32.52 -1.37 5.63
N SER A 178 -32.33 -2.27 6.62
CA SER A 178 -33.45 -2.97 7.25
C SER A 178 -34.36 -2.01 8.00
N PHE A 179 -33.79 -1.05 8.73
CA PHE A 179 -34.56 0.02 9.35
C PHE A 179 -35.38 0.79 8.31
N GLY A 180 -34.74 1.22 7.21
CA GLY A 180 -35.41 1.88 6.09
C GLY A 180 -36.57 1.07 5.50
N TYR A 181 -36.37 -0.22 5.30
CA TYR A 181 -37.41 -1.13 4.78
C TYR A 181 -38.64 -1.21 5.69
N PHE A 182 -38.46 -1.21 7.01
CA PHE A 182 -39.59 -1.30 7.96
C PHE A 182 -40.36 0.01 8.11
N VAL A 183 -39.70 1.16 7.93
CA VAL A 183 -40.33 2.48 8.14
C VAL A 183 -40.92 3.10 6.87
N LYS A 184 -40.62 2.55 5.69
CA LYS A 184 -40.99 3.12 4.38
C LYS A 184 -42.49 3.35 4.17
N ASP A 185 -43.36 2.53 4.76
CA ASP A 185 -44.82 2.60 4.59
C ASP A 185 -45.52 3.27 5.80
N GLY A 186 -44.75 3.78 6.76
CA GLY A 186 -45.26 4.33 8.02
C GLY A 186 -45.14 5.85 8.14
N GLU A 187 -45.38 6.36 9.34
CA GLU A 187 -45.27 7.79 9.69
C GLU A 187 -43.83 8.33 9.55
N LEU A 188 -42.84 7.44 9.57
CA LEU A 188 -41.41 7.76 9.44
C LEU A 188 -40.89 7.63 7.99
N SER A 189 -41.78 7.47 7.00
CA SER A 189 -41.42 7.37 5.59
C SER A 189 -40.60 8.55 5.07
N TRP A 190 -40.75 9.75 5.67
CA TRP A 190 -39.96 10.93 5.32
C TRP A 190 -38.45 10.75 5.54
N ILE A 191 -38.01 9.79 6.36
CA ILE A 191 -36.58 9.52 6.62
C ILE A 191 -35.96 8.67 5.51
N THR A 192 -36.75 7.83 4.82
CA THR A 192 -36.20 6.80 3.93
C THR A 192 -35.29 7.33 2.82
N PRO A 193 -35.56 8.49 2.18
CA PRO A 193 -34.68 9.00 1.13
C PRO A 193 -33.30 9.43 1.65
N PHE A 194 -33.15 9.65 2.95
CA PHE A 194 -31.92 10.16 3.54
C PHE A 194 -31.01 9.06 4.09
N ILE A 195 -31.51 7.84 4.25
CA ILE A 195 -30.75 6.73 4.85
C ILE A 195 -29.46 6.45 4.07
N ASP A 196 -29.54 6.23 2.76
CA ASP A 196 -28.36 5.93 1.94
C ASP A 196 -27.37 7.11 1.88
N PRO A 197 -27.78 8.37 1.61
CA PRO A 197 -26.86 9.51 1.68
C PRO A 197 -26.17 9.68 3.05
N PHE A 198 -26.86 9.45 4.17
CA PHE A 198 -26.23 9.54 5.49
C PHE A 198 -25.17 8.45 5.71
N ILE A 199 -25.45 7.21 5.29
CA ILE A 199 -24.45 6.14 5.33
C ILE A 199 -23.25 6.54 4.48
N LEU A 200 -23.48 7.01 3.25
CA LEU A 200 -22.40 7.38 2.33
C LEU A 200 -21.53 8.52 2.85
N ILE A 201 -22.12 9.53 3.52
CA ILE A 201 -21.39 10.59 4.22
C ILE A 201 -20.51 9.99 5.32
N PHE A 202 -21.11 9.16 6.18
CA PHE A 202 -20.41 8.56 7.30
C PHE A 202 -19.21 7.72 6.85
N VAL A 203 -19.42 6.84 5.87
CA VAL A 203 -18.38 5.98 5.30
C VAL A 203 -17.29 6.82 4.64
N SER A 204 -17.67 7.80 3.83
CA SER A 204 -16.69 8.68 3.16
C SER A 204 -15.80 9.41 4.16
N ILE A 205 -16.35 9.94 5.25
CA ILE A 205 -15.57 10.61 6.31
C ILE A 205 -14.56 9.65 6.95
N LEU A 206 -14.94 8.39 7.18
CA LEU A 206 -14.03 7.38 7.75
C LEU A 206 -12.92 6.98 6.79
N VAL A 207 -13.22 6.90 5.49
CA VAL A 207 -12.32 6.34 4.47
C VAL A 207 -11.36 7.37 3.88
N ILE A 208 -11.77 8.63 3.70
CA ILE A 208 -10.94 9.71 3.15
C ILE A 208 -9.56 9.83 3.83
N PRO A 209 -9.43 9.81 5.17
CA PRO A 209 -8.14 9.98 5.85
C PRO A 209 -7.21 8.77 5.72
N MET A 210 -7.74 7.56 5.47
CA MET A 210 -6.97 6.32 5.52
C MET A 210 -5.75 6.32 4.58
N PRO A 211 -5.88 6.62 3.28
CA PRO A 211 -4.75 6.63 2.34
C PRO A 211 -3.85 7.87 2.44
N PHE A 212 -4.19 8.90 3.23
CA PHE A 212 -3.46 10.18 3.22
C PHE A 212 -1.98 10.01 3.59
N LYS A 213 -1.69 9.18 4.60
CA LYS A 213 -0.32 8.88 5.01
C LYS A 213 0.44 8.14 3.89
N THR A 214 -0.23 7.22 3.20
CA THR A 214 0.34 6.48 2.06
C THR A 214 0.68 7.41 0.91
N VAL A 215 -0.23 8.33 0.55
CA VAL A 215 0.02 9.33 -0.51
C VAL A 215 1.17 10.25 -0.13
N LYS A 216 1.17 10.78 1.10
CA LYS A 216 2.26 11.64 1.60
C LYS A 216 3.61 10.91 1.52
N GLN A 217 3.63 9.64 1.90
CA GLN A 217 4.84 8.83 1.86
C GLN A 217 5.29 8.54 0.43
N ALA A 218 4.36 8.17 -0.45
CA ALA A 218 4.64 7.96 -1.86
C ALA A 218 5.24 9.21 -2.53
N LEU A 219 4.67 10.39 -2.28
CA LEU A 219 5.21 11.65 -2.79
C LEU A 219 6.61 11.94 -2.26
N ALA A 220 6.85 11.71 -0.97
CA ALA A 220 8.17 11.88 -0.38
C ALA A 220 9.20 10.94 -1.02
N ASP A 221 8.84 9.68 -1.27
CA ASP A 221 9.74 8.71 -1.91
C ASP A 221 9.96 9.03 -3.40
N ILE A 222 8.95 9.55 -4.13
CA ILE A 222 9.08 10.02 -5.52
C ILE A 222 10.01 11.24 -5.61
N LEU A 223 9.90 12.16 -4.66
CA LEU A 223 10.73 13.37 -4.58
C LEU A 223 12.11 13.12 -3.93
N LEU A 224 12.47 11.85 -3.68
CA LEU A 224 13.74 11.45 -3.06
C LEU A 224 14.00 12.11 -1.70
N VAL A 225 12.94 12.38 -0.94
CA VAL A 225 13.04 13.04 0.38
C VAL A 225 13.80 12.14 1.33
N THR A 226 14.90 12.66 1.87
CA THR A 226 15.77 11.95 2.80
C THR A 226 15.06 11.64 4.11
N PRO A 227 14.92 10.36 4.51
CA PRO A 227 14.43 10.01 5.83
C PRO A 227 15.47 10.38 6.90
N SER A 228 15.08 11.18 7.89
CA SER A 228 16.02 11.68 8.93
C SER A 228 16.68 10.55 9.73
N SER A 229 15.95 9.47 10.02
CA SER A 229 16.51 8.31 10.73
C SER A 229 17.59 7.60 9.92
N LEU A 230 17.37 7.41 8.61
CA LEU A 230 18.34 6.78 7.72
C LEU A 230 19.58 7.65 7.56
N LYS A 231 19.39 8.96 7.32
CA LYS A 231 20.48 9.93 7.24
C LYS A 231 21.34 9.97 8.50
N ASN A 232 20.72 10.04 9.67
CA ASN A 232 21.44 10.04 10.94
C ASN A 232 22.25 8.76 11.14
N HIS A 233 21.69 7.60 10.79
CA HIS A 233 22.42 6.33 10.86
C HIS A 233 23.65 6.32 9.94
N VAL A 234 23.48 6.73 8.68
CA VAL A 234 24.58 6.84 7.71
C VAL A 234 25.67 7.80 8.19
N ASP A 235 25.28 8.97 8.70
CA ASP A 235 26.21 9.99 9.18
C ASP A 235 26.99 9.51 10.41
N ILE A 236 26.38 8.71 11.30
CA ILE A 236 27.07 8.11 12.45
C ILE A 236 28.13 7.11 11.97
N VAL A 237 27.79 6.21 11.04
CA VAL A 237 28.73 5.24 10.48
C VAL A 237 29.89 5.96 9.78
N ALA A 238 29.58 6.92 8.91
CA ALA A 238 30.60 7.69 8.18
C ALA A 238 31.52 8.47 9.13
N LYS A 239 30.98 9.10 10.18
CA LYS A 239 31.78 9.81 11.18
C LYS A 239 32.71 8.88 11.95
N ASN A 240 32.28 7.66 12.27
CA ASN A 240 33.15 6.66 12.91
C ASN A 240 34.32 6.27 12.01
N ILE A 241 34.07 6.07 10.71
CA ILE A 241 35.10 5.74 9.71
C ILE A 241 36.10 6.88 9.58
N VAL A 242 35.62 8.13 9.47
CA VAL A 242 36.49 9.32 9.43
C VAL A 242 37.39 9.38 10.66
N ASN A 243 36.85 9.15 11.86
CA ASN A 243 37.60 9.21 13.11
C ASN A 243 38.63 8.07 13.24
N LYS A 244 38.26 6.86 12.81
CA LYS A 244 39.07 5.64 12.86
C LYS A 244 40.25 5.72 11.90
N TYR A 245 39.99 6.13 10.66
CA TYR A 245 40.98 6.17 9.59
C TYR A 245 41.63 7.55 9.39
N LYS A 246 41.26 8.56 10.19
CA LYS A 246 41.81 9.93 10.10
C LYS A 246 41.63 10.56 8.71
N PHE A 247 40.45 10.39 8.15
CA PHE A 247 40.04 11.12 6.95
C PHE A 247 39.74 12.59 7.29
N ASP A 248 39.79 13.46 6.29
CA ASP A 248 39.57 14.89 6.49
C ASP A 248 38.09 15.19 6.75
N SER A 249 37.20 14.59 5.96
CA SER A 249 35.75 14.74 6.12
C SER A 249 34.96 13.69 5.32
N PHE A 250 33.62 13.78 5.36
CA PHE A 250 32.73 13.00 4.52
C PHE A 250 31.54 13.83 4.01
N ARG A 251 30.93 13.36 2.93
CA ARG A 251 29.62 13.76 2.41
C ARG A 251 28.77 12.53 2.19
N SER A 252 27.47 12.65 2.46
CA SER A 252 26.54 11.54 2.35
C SER A 252 25.22 12.02 1.75
N TYR A 253 24.86 11.42 0.62
CA TYR A 253 23.57 11.60 -0.03
C TYR A 253 22.74 10.36 0.22
N VAL A 254 21.53 10.56 0.73
CA VAL A 254 20.67 9.48 1.18
C VAL A 254 19.27 9.74 0.68
N ALA A 255 18.72 8.78 -0.05
CA ALA A 255 17.34 8.80 -0.50
C ALA A 255 16.66 7.46 -0.22
N ARG A 256 15.34 7.50 -0.12
CA ARG A 256 14.51 6.30 -0.08
C ARG A 256 13.54 6.33 -1.26
N VAL A 257 13.42 5.20 -1.93
CA VAL A 257 12.53 5.01 -3.08
C VAL A 257 11.73 3.73 -2.86
N GLY A 258 10.51 3.84 -2.34
CA GLY A 258 9.74 2.67 -1.90
C GLY A 258 10.51 1.87 -0.84
N ARG A 259 10.73 0.58 -1.09
CA ARG A 259 11.60 -0.26 -0.24
C ARG A 259 13.11 -0.09 -0.49
N GLY A 260 13.50 0.57 -1.58
CA GLY A 260 14.91 0.81 -1.93
C GLY A 260 15.55 1.91 -1.09
N ARG A 261 16.79 1.68 -0.62
CA ARG A 261 17.61 2.65 0.09
C ARG A 261 18.80 3.01 -0.79
N GLN A 262 18.91 4.28 -1.18
CA GLN A 262 20.02 4.77 -1.98
C GLN A 262 20.96 5.58 -1.10
N ILE A 263 22.20 5.16 -1.02
CA ILE A 263 23.24 5.78 -0.19
C ILE A 263 24.46 6.01 -1.07
N GLU A 264 24.87 7.26 -1.17
CA GLU A 264 26.13 7.65 -1.78
C GLU A 264 27.00 8.31 -0.71
N LEU A 265 28.18 7.74 -0.49
CA LEU A 265 29.14 8.16 0.51
C LEU A 265 30.43 8.59 -0.16
N TYR A 266 30.85 9.80 0.15
CA TYR A 266 32.11 10.37 -0.29
C TYR A 266 32.98 10.59 0.94
N PHE A 267 34.14 9.95 0.97
CA PHE A 267 35.15 10.16 2.00
C PHE A 267 36.30 10.96 1.42
N ILE A 268 36.64 12.06 2.09
CA ILE A 268 37.72 12.95 1.70
C ILE A 268 38.97 12.51 2.46
N VAL A 269 39.93 11.96 1.72
CA VAL A 269 41.17 11.37 2.24
C VAL A 269 42.30 12.41 2.18
N PRO A 270 43.21 12.44 3.18
CA PRO A 270 44.33 13.38 3.17
C PRO A 270 45.24 13.20 1.95
N LYS A 271 45.57 14.31 1.27
CA LYS A 271 46.50 14.32 0.12
C LYS A 271 47.89 13.77 0.46
N SER A 272 48.29 13.79 1.72
CA SER A 272 49.58 13.32 2.20
C SER A 272 49.66 11.81 2.39
N TRP A 273 48.57 11.08 2.20
CA TRP A 273 48.56 9.62 2.36
C TRP A 273 49.36 8.93 1.24
N PRO A 274 50.08 7.84 1.56
CA PRO A 274 50.71 7.03 0.54
C PRO A 274 49.65 6.31 -0.30
N ALA A 275 50.00 6.00 -1.55
CA ALA A 275 49.19 5.15 -2.39
C ALA A 275 49.00 3.77 -1.72
N LYS A 276 47.73 3.33 -1.63
CA LYS A 276 47.34 2.00 -1.15
C LYS A 276 46.92 1.12 -2.32
N ARG A 277 46.97 -0.19 -2.10
CA ARG A 277 46.44 -1.15 -3.07
C ARG A 277 44.92 -1.06 -3.15
N LEU A 278 44.34 -1.41 -4.29
CA LEU A 278 42.88 -1.36 -4.48
C LEU A 278 42.15 -2.28 -3.51
N GLU A 279 42.73 -3.44 -3.21
CA GLU A 279 42.18 -4.41 -2.27
C GLU A 279 42.06 -3.85 -0.85
N GLU A 280 42.95 -2.94 -0.44
CA GLU A 280 42.84 -2.26 0.85
C GLU A 280 41.68 -1.26 0.90
N TRP A 281 41.36 -0.62 -0.23
CA TRP A 281 40.17 0.22 -0.35
C TRP A 281 38.90 -0.62 -0.36
N ASP A 282 38.92 -1.77 -1.02
CA ASP A 282 37.78 -2.69 -1.05
C ASP A 282 37.48 -3.27 0.33
N MET A 283 38.50 -3.63 1.12
CA MET A 283 38.32 -4.02 2.52
C MET A 283 37.65 -2.93 3.37
N LEU A 284 37.96 -1.67 3.09
CA LEU A 284 37.31 -0.55 3.76
C LEU A 284 35.85 -0.39 3.30
N ARG A 285 35.56 -0.58 2.01
CA ARG A 285 34.17 -0.61 1.50
C ARG A 285 33.37 -1.72 2.16
N ASP A 286 33.94 -2.91 2.29
CA ASP A 286 33.33 -4.06 2.97
C ASP A 286 33.00 -3.77 4.45
N GLU A 287 33.88 -3.06 5.16
CA GLU A 287 33.64 -2.62 6.54
C GLU A 287 32.44 -1.65 6.61
N ILE A 288 32.42 -0.63 5.76
CA ILE A 288 31.36 0.38 5.71
C ILE A 288 30.02 -0.26 5.31
N GLU A 289 30.03 -1.12 4.30
CA GLU A 289 28.84 -1.85 3.83
C GLU A 289 28.26 -2.71 4.96
N LYS A 290 29.12 -3.41 5.71
CA LYS A 290 28.70 -4.20 6.87
C LYS A 290 27.98 -3.36 7.92
N ASP A 291 28.50 -2.18 8.23
CA ASP A 291 27.93 -1.28 9.23
C ASP A 291 26.60 -0.62 8.76
N LEU A 292 26.37 -0.52 7.44
CA LEU A 292 25.15 0.07 6.85
C LEU A 292 24.05 -0.96 6.52
N GLY A 293 24.37 -2.26 6.62
CA GLY A 293 23.43 -3.36 6.41
C GLY A 293 23.68 -4.15 5.13
N LYS A 294 24.85 -4.79 5.04
CA LYS A 294 25.34 -5.64 3.93
C LYS A 294 24.36 -6.68 3.38
N GLU A 295 23.42 -7.15 4.18
CA GLU A 295 22.52 -8.24 3.80
C GLU A 295 21.19 -7.77 3.18
N ASP A 296 20.94 -6.45 3.07
CA ASP A 296 19.70 -5.96 2.46
C ASP A 296 19.79 -5.90 0.92
N PRO A 297 19.04 -6.74 0.17
CA PRO A 297 19.03 -6.70 -1.29
C PRO A 297 18.42 -5.41 -1.87
N ASN A 298 17.84 -4.54 -1.04
CA ASN A 298 17.28 -3.24 -1.43
C ASN A 298 18.24 -2.07 -1.14
N LEU A 299 19.46 -2.34 -0.65
CA LEU A 299 20.47 -1.33 -0.43
C LEU A 299 21.26 -1.09 -1.73
N TRP A 300 21.14 0.11 -2.27
CA TRP A 300 22.03 0.63 -3.31
C TRP A 300 23.08 1.53 -2.66
N LEU A 301 24.33 1.06 -2.63
CA LEU A 301 25.43 1.74 -1.94
C LEU A 301 26.55 2.08 -2.92
N THR A 302 26.92 3.36 -2.95
CA THR A 302 28.11 3.85 -3.67
C THR A 302 29.06 4.47 -2.66
N ILE A 303 30.31 4.02 -2.64
CA ILE A 303 31.36 4.58 -1.77
C ILE A 303 32.53 5.06 -2.61
N VAL A 304 32.80 6.36 -2.53
CA VAL A 304 33.87 7.05 -3.23
C VAL A 304 34.90 7.54 -2.21
N PHE A 305 36.18 7.28 -2.50
CA PHE A 305 37.30 7.87 -1.79
C PHE A 305 37.99 8.86 -2.72
N THR A 306 38.15 10.10 -2.28
CA THR A 306 38.75 11.17 -3.08
C THR A 306 39.65 12.03 -2.22
N THR A 307 40.67 12.65 -2.81
CA THR A 307 41.49 13.68 -2.14
C THR A 307 41.05 15.10 -2.51
N ASP A 308 40.05 15.21 -3.39
CA ASP A 308 39.53 16.44 -3.93
C ASP A 308 38.07 16.62 -3.50
N PHE A 309 37.82 17.77 -2.88
CA PHE A 309 36.55 18.13 -2.27
C PHE A 309 35.46 18.38 -3.31
N GLU A 310 35.83 18.81 -4.53
CA GLU A 310 34.88 19.11 -5.60
C GLU A 310 34.08 17.87 -6.04
N TRP A 311 34.66 16.67 -5.89
CA TRP A 311 33.94 15.42 -6.20
C TRP A 311 32.88 15.03 -5.17
N ALA A 312 32.82 15.72 -4.03
CA ALA A 312 31.90 15.43 -2.93
C ALA A 312 30.76 16.47 -2.80
N GLU A 313 30.83 17.58 -3.54
CA GLU A 313 29.77 18.61 -3.66
C GLU A 313 28.80 18.30 -4.81
#